data_AF-A0A5J6LCN4-F1
#
_entry.id   AF-A0A5J6LCN4-F1
#
_cell.length_a   1.000
_cell.length_b   1.000
_cell.length_c   1.000
_cell.angle_alpha   90.00
_cell.angle_beta   90.00
_cell.angle_gamma   90.00
#
_symmetry.space_group_name_H-M   'P 1'
#
loop_
_entity.id
_entity.type
_entity.pdbx_description
1 polymer ?
#
loop_
_entity_poly.entity_id
_entity_poly.type
_entity_poly.pdbx_seq_one_letter_code
_entity_poly.pdbx_strand_id
1 'polypeptide(L)'
;MKKTLLAAALTSLITLGFAATATANESEAATQAQPATQQAQMEFAENDLQTFASVQGDLDTIRADYSARLEATSDQEKAAELQQEASQLMVEAVQDAGMDIETYNNIALALQSDPELRDEVSAMLN
;
A
#
# COMPACT_ATOMS: atom_id res chain seq x y z
N MET A 1 2.68 45.68 24.96
CA MET A 1 1.58 44.90 25.58
C MET A 1 2.16 43.51 25.89
N LYS A 2 2.68 43.31 27.11
CA LYS A 2 2.13 42.52 28.24
C LYS A 2 2.04 41.01 27.94
N LYS A 3 2.86 40.26 28.68
CA LYS A 3 3.11 38.81 28.69
C LYS A 3 1.94 38.01 29.29
N THR A 4 1.75 36.77 28.85
CA THR A 4 0.96 35.70 29.51
C THR A 4 1.63 34.35 29.17
N LEU A 5 2.45 33.74 30.05
CA LEU A 5 2.12 32.78 31.15
C LEU A 5 1.69 31.40 30.60
N LEU A 6 2.53 30.34 30.63
CA LEU A 6 2.78 29.35 31.71
C LEU A 6 1.54 28.65 32.29
N ALA A 7 1.40 27.33 32.04
CA ALA A 7 0.91 26.26 32.95
C ALA A 7 0.77 24.95 32.14
N ALA A 8 1.58 23.91 32.37
CA ALA A 8 1.58 22.94 33.47
C ALA A 8 0.49 21.85 33.34
N ALA A 9 1.00 20.64 33.07
CA ALA A 9 0.53 19.27 33.36
C ALA A 9 -0.90 19.02 33.88
N LEU A 10 -1.53 17.96 33.34
CA LEU A 10 -2.30 17.00 34.13
C LEU A 10 -2.38 15.65 33.42
N THR A 11 -1.62 14.70 33.95
CA THR A 11 -1.81 13.26 33.76
C THR A 11 -3.12 12.86 34.44
N SER A 12 -4.03 12.21 33.72
CA SER A 12 -5.15 11.50 34.33
C SER A 12 -5.28 10.13 33.68
N LEU A 13 -4.84 9.09 34.39
CA LEU A 13 -5.30 7.72 34.17
C LEU A 13 -6.81 7.69 34.41
N ILE A 14 -7.57 7.18 33.45
CA ILE A 14 -8.93 6.69 33.69
C ILE A 14 -8.97 5.23 33.25
N THR A 15 -8.44 4.38 34.12
CA THR A 15 -8.95 3.02 34.30
C THR A 15 -10.21 3.11 35.16
N LEU A 16 -11.34 2.60 34.65
CA LEU A 16 -12.55 2.12 35.34
C LEU A 16 -13.58 1.92 34.21
N GLY A 17 -13.97 0.72 33.80
CA GLY A 17 -14.50 -0.33 34.67
C GLY A 17 -15.84 0.13 35.22
N PHE A 18 -16.95 -0.04 34.48
CA PHE A 18 -18.25 -0.15 35.14
C PHE A 18 -19.28 -0.92 34.32
N ALA A 19 -19.96 -1.80 35.04
CA ALA A 19 -21.02 -2.67 34.59
C ALA A 19 -22.34 -1.92 34.34
N ALA A 20 -23.18 -2.58 33.55
CA ALA A 20 -24.59 -2.33 33.22
C ALA A 20 -25.44 -1.86 34.44
N THR A 21 -26.54 -1.10 34.35
CA THR A 21 -27.58 -0.84 33.34
C THR A 21 -28.37 0.44 33.72
N ALA A 22 -29.04 1.04 32.72
CA ALA A 22 -30.39 1.65 32.76
C ALA A 22 -30.55 3.19 32.66
N THR A 23 -31.12 3.55 31.50
CA THR A 23 -32.02 4.66 31.14
C THR A 23 -31.51 6.09 30.93
N ALA A 24 -31.65 6.47 29.65
CA ALA A 24 -32.22 7.73 29.12
C ALA A 24 -31.27 8.88 28.76
N ASN A 25 -31.27 9.15 27.44
CA ASN A 25 -30.90 10.38 26.76
C ASN A 25 -29.41 10.69 26.68
N GLU A 26 -28.77 10.39 25.54
CA GLU A 26 -27.84 11.32 24.87
C GLU A 26 -27.40 10.81 23.49
N SER A 27 -27.09 11.78 22.64
CA SER A 27 -27.05 11.72 21.19
C SER A 27 -26.03 10.75 20.61
N GLU A 28 -26.47 10.12 19.52
CA GLU A 28 -25.73 9.67 18.35
C GLU A 28 -24.21 9.97 18.35
N ALA A 29 -23.43 9.01 18.82
CA ALA A 29 -22.14 8.70 18.22
C ALA A 29 -22.21 7.23 17.84
N ALA A 30 -22.70 6.98 16.63
CA ALA A 30 -22.65 5.69 15.97
C ALA A 30 -21.19 5.23 15.98
N THR A 31 -20.85 4.36 16.93
CA THR A 31 -19.71 3.47 16.78
C THR A 31 -20.11 2.54 15.66
N GLN A 32 -19.85 2.97 14.42
CA GLN A 32 -19.70 2.08 13.30
C GLN A 32 -18.60 1.11 13.72
N ALA A 33 -19.02 -0.04 14.22
CA ALA A 33 -18.27 -1.25 14.03
C ALA A 33 -18.01 -1.30 12.53
N GLN A 34 -16.79 -0.92 12.13
CA GLN A 34 -16.30 -1.21 10.79
C GLN A 34 -16.56 -2.70 10.63
N PRO A 35 -17.32 -3.14 9.60
CA PRO A 35 -17.30 -4.53 9.25
C PRO A 35 -15.83 -4.86 9.07
N ALA A 36 -15.31 -5.79 9.88
CA ALA A 36 -14.11 -6.52 9.50
C ALA A 36 -14.50 -7.13 8.16
N THR A 37 -14.10 -6.46 7.08
CA THR A 37 -14.14 -7.03 5.75
C THR A 37 -13.39 -8.33 5.91
N GLN A 38 -14.11 -9.44 5.92
CA GLN A 38 -13.55 -10.74 5.60
C GLN A 38 -12.84 -10.48 4.28
N GLN A 39 -11.53 -10.29 4.35
CA GLN A 39 -10.67 -10.29 3.19
C GLN A 39 -10.90 -11.67 2.61
N ALA A 40 -11.77 -11.72 1.58
CA ALA A 40 -11.79 -12.86 0.70
C ALA A 40 -10.35 -12.98 0.24
N GLN A 41 -9.67 -14.04 0.69
CA GLN A 41 -8.31 -14.34 0.28
C GLN A 41 -8.43 -14.57 -1.23
N MET A 42 -7.97 -13.59 -2.00
CA MET A 42 -8.05 -13.64 -3.44
C MET A 42 -7.07 -14.73 -3.87
N GLU A 43 -7.61 -15.87 -4.29
CA GLU A 43 -6.79 -16.94 -4.82
C GLU A 43 -6.35 -16.57 -6.24
N PHE A 44 -5.04 -16.64 -6.48
CA PHE A 44 -4.44 -16.41 -7.79
C PHE A 44 -4.02 -17.74 -8.40
N ALA A 45 -4.03 -17.85 -9.73
CA ALA A 45 -3.48 -19.03 -10.38
C ALA A 45 -1.96 -19.08 -10.20
N GLU A 46 -1.40 -20.27 -9.97
CA GLU A 46 0.05 -20.46 -9.81
C GLU A 46 0.83 -19.88 -11.01
N ASN A 47 0.30 -20.04 -12.23
CA ASN A 47 0.92 -19.49 -13.44
C ASN A 47 0.97 -17.95 -13.44
N ASP A 48 -0.03 -17.29 -12.85
CA ASP A 48 -0.03 -15.82 -12.71
C ASP A 48 1.05 -15.41 -11.70
N LEU A 49 1.18 -16.13 -10.57
CA LEU A 49 2.21 -15.85 -9.57
C LEU A 49 3.63 -16.07 -10.11
N GLN A 50 3.83 -17.13 -10.90
CA GLN A 50 5.10 -17.39 -11.58
C GLN A 50 5.43 -16.27 -12.58
N THR A 51 4.45 -15.86 -13.38
CA THR A 51 4.63 -14.76 -14.35
C THR A 51 4.94 -13.44 -13.62
N PHE A 52 4.21 -13.14 -12.54
CA PHE A 52 4.46 -11.99 -11.69
C PHE A 52 5.87 -11.99 -11.10
N ALA A 53 6.35 -13.13 -10.60
CA ALA A 53 7.70 -13.29 -10.09
C ALA A 53 8.75 -13.10 -11.19
N SER A 54 8.50 -13.64 -12.38
CA SER A 54 9.45 -13.58 -13.50
C SER A 54 9.70 -12.16 -14.01
N VAL A 55 8.71 -11.28 -13.97
CA VAL A 55 8.83 -9.89 -14.47
C VAL A 55 9.49 -8.94 -13.46
N GLN A 56 9.66 -9.34 -12.19
CA GLN A 56 10.23 -8.45 -11.15
C GLN A 56 11.63 -7.95 -11.51
N GLY A 57 12.47 -8.82 -12.08
CA GLY A 57 13.83 -8.44 -12.49
C GLY A 57 13.87 -7.37 -13.59
N ASP A 58 12.96 -7.48 -14.57
CA ASP A 58 12.83 -6.48 -15.64
C ASP A 58 12.31 -5.15 -15.09
N LEU A 59 11.29 -5.20 -14.23
CA LEU A 59 10.74 -4.00 -13.61
C LEU A 59 11.74 -3.29 -12.71
N ASP A 60 12.56 -4.05 -11.95
CA ASP A 60 13.61 -3.49 -11.11
C ASP A 60 14.72 -2.86 -11.94
N THR A 61 15.06 -3.45 -13.08
CA THR A 61 16.00 -2.86 -14.05
C THR A 61 15.48 -1.54 -14.60
N ILE A 62 14.21 -1.48 -15.02
CA ILE A 62 13.56 -0.25 -15.47
C ILE A 62 13.58 0.80 -14.36
N ARG A 63 13.15 0.44 -13.14
CA ARG A 63 13.14 1.38 -11.99
C ARG A 63 14.53 1.95 -11.71
N ALA A 64 15.57 1.10 -11.72
CA ALA A 64 16.93 1.53 -11.47
C ALA A 64 17.45 2.50 -12.55
N ASP A 65 17.24 2.18 -13.84
CA ASP A 65 17.66 3.04 -14.96
C ASP A 65 16.99 4.42 -14.87
N TYR A 66 15.67 4.44 -14.69
CA TYR A 66 14.92 5.70 -14.66
C TYR A 66 15.17 6.50 -13.39
N SER A 67 15.42 5.86 -12.24
CA SER A 67 15.86 6.56 -11.04
C SER A 67 17.17 7.31 -11.29
N ALA A 68 18.16 6.66 -11.89
CA ALA A 68 19.43 7.29 -12.21
C ALA A 68 19.28 8.45 -13.21
N ARG A 69 18.44 8.29 -14.23
CA ARG A 69 18.14 9.35 -15.22
C ARG A 69 17.41 10.53 -14.58
N LEU A 70 16.48 10.26 -13.67
CA LEU A 70 15.75 11.30 -12.92
C LEU A 70 16.65 12.08 -11.97
N GLU A 71 17.58 11.41 -11.30
CA GLU A 71 18.58 12.06 -10.43
C GLU A 71 19.56 12.93 -11.23
N ALA A 72 19.85 12.55 -12.47
CA ALA A 72 20.76 13.29 -13.35
C ALA A 72 20.12 14.53 -13.99
N THR A 73 18.79 14.67 -13.98
CA THR A 73 18.10 15.82 -14.57
C THR A 73 17.65 16.82 -13.51
N SER A 74 17.81 18.12 -13.81
CA SER A 74 17.20 19.22 -13.04
C SER A 74 16.07 19.90 -13.82
N ASP A 75 15.79 19.44 -15.03
CA ASP A 75 14.73 19.95 -15.88
C ASP A 75 13.42 19.23 -15.55
N GLN A 76 12.39 20.00 -15.20
CA GLN A 76 11.09 19.50 -14.79
C GLN A 76 10.30 18.87 -15.94
N GLU A 77 10.39 19.44 -17.15
CA GLU A 77 9.73 18.89 -18.33
C GLU A 77 10.38 17.55 -18.69
N LYS A 78 11.72 17.49 -18.64
CA LYS A 78 12.43 16.23 -18.86
C LYS A 78 12.13 15.19 -17.80
N ALA A 79 12.02 15.58 -16.54
CA ALA A 79 11.64 14.66 -15.47
C ALA A 79 10.24 14.05 -15.70
N ALA A 80 9.27 14.85 -16.17
CA ALA A 80 7.94 14.37 -16.49
C ALA A 80 7.95 13.36 -17.66
N GLU A 81 8.73 13.64 -18.72
CA GLU A 81 8.91 12.68 -19.83
C GLU A 81 9.49 11.35 -19.36
N LEU A 82 10.54 11.39 -18.51
CA LEU A 82 11.18 10.20 -17.98
C LEU A 82 10.22 9.36 -17.14
N GLN A 83 9.36 9.99 -16.34
CA GLN A 83 8.35 9.28 -15.54
C GLN A 83 7.31 8.60 -16.44
N GLN A 84 6.86 9.27 -17.51
CA GLN A 84 5.92 8.70 -18.46
C GLN A 84 6.54 7.50 -19.20
N GLU A 85 7.77 7.66 -19.69
CA GLU A 85 8.52 6.61 -20.41
C GLU A 85 8.73 5.38 -19.50
N ALA A 86 9.15 5.58 -18.25
CA ALA A 86 9.28 4.50 -17.26
C ALA A 86 7.94 3.76 -17.04
N SER A 87 6.85 4.51 -16.88
CA SER A 87 5.52 3.93 -16.64
C SER A 87 5.07 3.08 -17.83
N GLN A 88 5.33 3.55 -19.06
CA GLN A 88 5.00 2.83 -20.27
C GLN A 88 5.81 1.54 -20.41
N LEU A 89 7.12 1.59 -20.16
CA LEU A 89 7.98 0.41 -20.21
C LEU A 89 7.62 -0.62 -19.13
N MET A 90 7.21 -0.19 -17.93
CA MET A 90 6.74 -1.11 -16.90
C MET A 90 5.46 -1.84 -17.34
N VAL A 91 4.53 -1.14 -17.99
CA VAL A 91 3.31 -1.74 -18.54
C VAL A 91 3.65 -2.73 -19.65
N GLU A 92 4.52 -2.35 -20.58
CA GLU A 92 4.97 -3.20 -21.68
C GLU A 92 5.64 -4.47 -21.17
N ALA A 93 6.53 -4.37 -20.18
CA ALA A 93 7.20 -5.55 -19.60
C ALA A 93 6.20 -6.56 -19.01
N VAL A 94 5.15 -6.09 -18.33
CA VAL A 94 4.11 -6.97 -17.77
C VAL A 94 3.27 -7.61 -18.89
N GLN A 95 2.90 -6.84 -19.91
CA GLN A 95 2.12 -7.34 -21.04
C GLN A 95 2.90 -8.33 -21.92
N ASP A 96 4.20 -8.08 -22.15
CA ASP A 96 5.09 -8.96 -22.91
C ASP A 96 5.33 -10.29 -22.19
N ALA A 97 5.27 -10.30 -20.85
CA ALA A 97 5.26 -11.52 -20.05
C ALA A 97 3.92 -12.29 -20.14
N GLY A 98 2.92 -11.77 -20.85
CA GLY A 98 1.60 -12.40 -21.04
C GLY A 98 0.62 -12.13 -19.91
N MET A 99 0.89 -11.16 -19.03
CA MET A 99 0.03 -10.79 -17.91
C MET A 99 -0.72 -9.48 -18.19
N ASP A 100 -2.01 -9.44 -17.86
CA ASP A 100 -2.77 -8.19 -17.88
C ASP A 100 -2.43 -7.29 -16.68
N ILE A 101 -2.48 -5.98 -16.90
CA ILE A 101 -2.15 -4.98 -15.88
C ILE A 101 -3.08 -5.04 -14.67
N GLU A 102 -4.36 -5.37 -14.86
CA GLU A 102 -5.30 -5.54 -13.76
C GLU A 102 -4.88 -6.72 -12.87
N THR A 103 -4.53 -7.87 -13.46
CA THR A 103 -4.05 -9.05 -12.72
C THR A 103 -2.77 -8.73 -11.95
N TYR A 104 -1.80 -8.09 -12.60
CA TYR A 104 -0.55 -7.67 -11.95
C TYR A 104 -0.82 -6.79 -10.73
N ASN A 105 -1.68 -5.78 -10.88
CA ASN A 105 -2.00 -4.85 -9.80
C ASN A 105 -2.75 -5.53 -8.64
N ASN A 106 -3.65 -6.47 -8.94
CA ASN A 106 -4.36 -7.24 -7.92
C ASN A 106 -3.40 -8.09 -7.09
N ILE A 107 -2.44 -8.77 -7.73
CA ILE A 107 -1.38 -9.53 -7.02
C ILE A 107 -0.53 -8.57 -6.18
N ALA A 108 -0.07 -7.46 -6.75
CA ALA A 108 0.73 -6.46 -6.05
C ALA A 108 0.01 -5.85 -4.82
N LEU A 109 -1.31 -5.66 -4.91
CA LEU A 109 -2.13 -5.20 -3.79
C LEU A 109 -2.28 -6.28 -2.72
N ALA A 110 -2.55 -7.52 -3.13
CA ALA A 110 -2.71 -8.64 -2.22
C ALA A 110 -1.44 -8.90 -1.39
N LEU A 111 -0.26 -8.81 -2.01
CA LEU A 111 1.05 -8.96 -1.35
C LEU A 111 1.28 -7.99 -0.17
N GLN A 112 0.58 -6.86 -0.11
CA GLN A 112 0.69 -5.91 1.01
C GLN A 112 -0.02 -6.41 2.28
N SER A 113 -1.00 -7.30 2.13
CA SER A 113 -1.90 -7.72 3.21
C SER A 113 -1.88 -9.23 3.46
N ASP A 114 -1.37 -10.02 2.52
CA ASP A 114 -1.28 -11.48 2.59
C ASP A 114 0.18 -11.93 2.74
N PRO A 115 0.62 -12.29 3.97
CA PRO A 115 1.98 -12.75 4.19
C PRO A 115 2.26 -14.13 3.59
N GLU A 116 1.26 -15.00 3.47
CA GLU A 116 1.43 -16.34 2.90
C GLU A 116 1.68 -16.24 1.39
N LEU A 117 0.90 -15.39 0.70
CA LEU A 117 1.10 -15.08 -0.71
C LEU A 117 2.50 -14.48 -0.96
N ARG A 118 2.98 -13.63 -0.05
CA ARG A 118 4.33 -13.06 -0.18
C ARG A 118 5.41 -14.12 -0.07
N ASP A 119 5.28 -15.06 0.85
CA ASP A 119 6.23 -16.15 1.01
C ASP A 119 6.21 -17.07 -0.23
N GLU A 120 5.02 -17.34 -0.79
CA GLU A 120 4.84 -18.08 -2.04
C GLU A 120 5.53 -17.41 -3.24
N VAL A 121 5.22 -16.13 -3.51
CA VAL A 121 5.85 -15.38 -4.60
C VAL A 121 7.37 -15.27 -4.40
N SER A 122 7.82 -15.07 -3.16
CA SER A 122 9.26 -14.99 -2.84
C SER A 122 9.99 -16.30 -3.14
N ALA A 123 9.34 -17.44 -2.96
CA ALA A 123 9.90 -18.74 -3.29
C ALA A 123 10.02 -18.99 -4.82
N MET A 124 9.28 -18.22 -5.63
CA MET A 124 9.34 -18.27 -7.09
C MET A 124 10.41 -17.35 -7.69
N LEU A 125 10.94 -16.39 -6.91
CA LEU A 125 12.07 -15.56 -7.31
C LEU A 125 13.36 -16.39 -7.29
N ASN A 126 14.07 -16.45 -8.41
CA ASN A 126 15.33 -17.20 -8.56
C ASN A 126 16.54 -16.27 -8.48
#